data_AF-A0A9D4ZYX2-F1
#
_entry.id   AF-A0A9D4ZYX2-F1
#
_cell.length_a   1.000
_cell.length_b   1.000
_cell.length_c   1.000
_cell.angle_alpha   90.00
_cell.angle_beta   90.00
_cell.angle_gamma   90.00
#
_symmetry.space_group_name_H-M   'P 1'
#
loop_
_entity.id
_entity.type
_entity.pdbx_description
1 polymer ?
#
loop_
_entity_poly.entity_id
_entity_poly.type
_entity_poly.pdbx_seq_one_letter_code
_entity_poly.pdbx_strand_id
1 'polypeptide(L)'
;MIKGAEPILPYRYRQLHQQILMLNLMKRMTTLKPSLSGTKGIGIKTSVLEEKATACNMLCCCADELKEGFFPWIDQVASTLVPLLKFYFHEEVRKAAVSAMPVLWSSVKLAIEKGQSQGRDTAYLKQLSDYIIPNLVEALHKEPEVEIYASMLDALNECIQVSGPHLDDKQANTLDQNQYQQA
;
A
#
# COMPACT_ATOMS: atom_id res chain seq x y z
N MET A 1 37.68 31.82 16.62
CA MET A 1 36.27 31.39 16.53
C MET A 1 36.07 30.71 15.18
N ILE A 2 36.15 29.38 15.13
CA ILE A 2 35.78 28.60 13.95
C ILE A 2 34.64 27.70 14.41
N LYS A 3 33.40 28.07 14.10
CA LYS A 3 32.24 27.22 14.37
C LYS A 3 32.35 26.01 13.44
N GLY A 4 32.45 24.82 14.04
CA GLY A 4 32.58 23.55 13.35
C GLY A 4 31.45 23.34 12.38
N ALA A 5 31.81 23.03 11.13
CA ALA A 5 30.90 22.47 10.16
C ALA A 5 30.44 21.10 10.67
N GLU A 6 29.18 20.98 11.06
CA GLU A 6 28.52 19.69 11.16
C GLU A 6 28.63 18.97 9.80
N PRO A 7 29.00 17.68 9.77
CA PRO A 7 29.01 16.93 8.53
C PRO A 7 27.56 16.70 8.11
N ILE A 8 27.11 17.43 7.09
CA ILE A 8 25.90 17.11 6.34
C ILE A 8 26.18 15.77 5.63
N LEU A 9 25.97 14.66 6.33
CA LEU A 9 25.94 13.35 5.69
C LEU A 9 24.80 13.40 4.66
N PRO A 10 25.10 13.28 3.35
CA PRO A 10 24.17 13.70 2.32
C PRO A 10 22.94 12.79 2.30
N TYR A 11 21.76 13.35 2.01
CA TYR A 11 20.46 12.67 1.86
C TYR A 11 20.57 11.29 1.15
N ARG A 12 21.50 11.13 0.20
CA ARG A 12 21.84 9.87 -0.46
C ARG A 12 22.19 8.71 0.48
N TYR A 13 22.89 8.92 1.59
CA TYR A 13 23.25 7.83 2.52
C TYR A 13 22.04 7.37 3.33
N ARG A 14 21.15 8.29 3.70
CA ARG A 14 19.88 7.95 4.36
C ARG A 14 18.97 7.19 3.38
N GLN A 15 18.90 7.66 2.14
CA GLN A 15 18.14 7.03 1.06
C GLN A 15 18.69 5.64 0.67
N LEU A 16 20.02 5.46 0.61
CA LEU A 16 20.68 4.17 0.37
C LEU A 16 20.51 3.20 1.55
N HIS A 17 20.62 3.68 2.79
CA HIS A 17 20.41 2.84 3.96
C HIS A 17 18.95 2.39 4.07
N GLN A 18 17.99 3.29 3.83
CA GLN A 18 16.57 2.98 3.73
C GLN A 18 16.26 2.06 2.53
N GLN A 19 16.93 2.26 1.38
CA GLN A 19 16.87 1.34 0.23
C GLN A 19 17.30 -0.08 0.59
N ILE A 20 18.43 -0.24 1.29
CA ILE A 20 18.94 -1.55 1.69
C ILE A 20 18.00 -2.20 2.71
N LEU A 21 17.50 -1.43 3.69
CA LEU A 21 16.52 -1.93 4.66
C LEU A 21 15.24 -2.41 3.98
N MET A 22 14.74 -1.63 3.03
CA MET A 22 13.53 -1.95 2.27
C MET A 22 13.74 -3.14 1.33
N LEU A 23 14.88 -3.24 0.67
CA LEU A 23 15.24 -4.40 -0.17
C LEU A 23 15.32 -5.68 0.67
N ASN A 24 15.84 -5.58 1.90
CA ASN A 24 15.89 -6.70 2.85
C ASN A 24 14.49 -7.07 3.38
N LEU A 25 13.64 -6.09 3.68
CA LEU A 25 12.23 -6.32 4.08
C LEU A 25 11.42 -6.97 2.95
N MET A 26 11.55 -6.49 1.71
CA MET A 26 10.87 -7.08 0.56
C MET A 26 11.36 -8.50 0.25
N LYS A 27 12.67 -8.76 0.36
CA LYS A 27 13.21 -10.12 0.27
C LYS A 27 12.63 -11.02 1.37
N ARG A 28 12.50 -10.53 2.59
CA ARG A 28 11.92 -11.29 3.70
C ARG A 28 10.42 -11.59 3.50
N MET A 29 9.64 -10.61 3.04
CA MET A 29 8.22 -10.82 2.72
C MET A 29 7.99 -11.82 1.58
N THR A 30 8.79 -11.78 0.51
CA THR A 30 8.66 -12.72 -0.61
C THR A 30 9.09 -14.15 -0.24
N THR A 31 10.00 -14.30 0.73
CA THR A 31 10.34 -15.62 1.31
C THR A 31 9.31 -16.16 2.29
N LEU A 32 8.46 -15.30 2.87
CA LEU A 32 7.32 -15.67 3.69
C LEU A 32 6.14 -16.12 2.78
N LYS A 33 6.36 -17.19 2.01
CA LYS A 33 5.25 -17.90 1.36
C LYS A 33 4.41 -18.55 2.46
N PRO A 34 3.10 -18.25 2.58
CA PRO A 34 2.22 -19.09 3.37
C PRO A 34 2.20 -20.45 2.70
N SER A 35 2.87 -21.44 3.31
CA SER A 35 2.76 -22.83 2.85
C SER A 35 1.36 -23.31 3.19
N LEU A 36 0.40 -23.06 2.30
CA LEU A 36 -0.85 -23.81 2.25
C LEU A 36 -0.54 -25.17 1.63
N SER A 37 0.22 -26.01 2.33
CA SER A 37 0.28 -27.43 1.99
C SER A 37 -1.05 -28.03 2.41
N GLY A 38 -1.95 -28.19 1.44
CA GLY A 38 -3.23 -28.84 1.67
C GLY A 38 -3.00 -30.29 2.10
N THR A 39 -3.31 -30.60 3.37
CA THR A 39 -3.90 -31.86 3.83
C THR A 39 -4.31 -31.68 5.29
N LYS A 40 -5.62 -31.76 5.56
CA LYS A 40 -6.27 -32.12 6.84
C LYS A 40 -5.49 -31.74 8.12
N GLY A 41 -5.81 -30.56 8.67
CA GLY A 41 -5.32 -30.06 9.95
C GLY A 41 -4.59 -28.74 9.78
N ILE A 42 -5.34 -27.62 9.79
CA ILE A 42 -4.79 -26.27 9.62
C ILE A 42 -4.05 -25.88 10.90
N GLY A 43 -2.78 -26.27 11.00
CA GLY A 43 -1.81 -25.67 11.92
C GLY A 43 -1.07 -24.55 11.21
N ILE A 44 -1.72 -23.38 11.05
CA ILE A 44 -1.00 -22.18 10.62
C ILE A 44 -0.04 -21.81 11.77
N LYS A 45 1.26 -21.74 11.50
CA LYS A 45 2.21 -21.16 12.47
C LYS A 45 1.91 -19.67 12.58
N THR A 46 1.14 -19.27 13.59
CA THR A 46 0.71 -17.89 13.87
C THR A 46 1.87 -16.89 13.77
N SER A 47 3.07 -17.30 14.20
CA SER A 47 4.30 -16.49 14.13
C SER A 47 4.66 -16.01 12.71
N VAL A 48 4.39 -16.80 11.67
CA VAL A 48 4.70 -16.44 10.27
C VAL A 48 3.76 -15.34 9.76
N LEU A 49 2.51 -15.33 10.23
CA LEU A 49 1.53 -14.32 9.86
C LEU A 49 1.76 -13.01 10.64
N GLU A 50 2.17 -13.09 11.89
CA GLU A 50 2.59 -11.93 12.69
C GLU A 50 3.83 -11.24 12.11
N GLU A 51 4.84 -12.02 11.70
CA GLU A 51 6.01 -11.49 10.98
C GLU A 51 5.60 -10.80 9.67
N LYS A 52 4.62 -11.36 8.96
CA LYS A 52 4.09 -10.78 7.73
C LYS A 52 3.34 -9.48 7.98
N ALA A 53 2.48 -9.42 9.00
CA ALA A 53 1.76 -8.21 9.39
C ALA A 53 2.74 -7.09 9.77
N THR A 54 3.75 -7.43 10.57
CA THR A 54 4.80 -6.49 10.98
C THR A 54 5.57 -5.96 9.77
N ALA A 55 5.95 -6.83 8.83
CA ALA A 55 6.64 -6.39 7.61
C ALA A 55 5.76 -5.47 6.74
N CYS A 56 4.46 -5.74 6.64
CA CYS A 56 3.52 -4.87 5.91
C CYS A 56 3.42 -3.50 6.59
N ASN A 57 3.26 -3.45 7.91
CA ASN A 57 3.23 -2.19 8.66
C ASN A 57 4.53 -1.39 8.50
N MET A 58 5.69 -2.05 8.57
CA MET A 58 6.98 -1.39 8.35
C MET A 58 7.07 -0.80 6.94
N LEU A 59 6.54 -1.48 5.91
CA LEU A 59 6.48 -0.92 4.57
C LEU A 59 5.57 0.31 4.48
N CYS A 60 4.40 0.29 5.14
CA CYS A 60 3.51 1.44 5.20
C CYS A 60 4.21 2.65 5.82
N CYS A 61 4.87 2.46 6.98
CA CYS A 61 5.66 3.50 7.62
C CYS A 61 6.79 4.00 6.72
N CYS A 62 7.51 3.09 6.03
CA CYS A 62 8.55 3.49 5.09
C CYS A 62 8.00 4.34 3.94
N ALA A 63 6.85 3.98 3.39
CA ALA A 63 6.21 4.72 2.32
C ALA A 63 5.79 6.12 2.77
N ASP A 64 5.22 6.22 3.97
CA ASP A 64 4.78 7.49 4.55
C ASP A 64 5.96 8.43 4.88
N GLU A 65 7.06 7.87 5.39
CA GLU A 65 8.29 8.62 5.68
C GLU A 65 9.03 9.08 4.41
N LEU A 66 9.12 8.20 3.41
CA LEU A 66 9.91 8.44 2.18
C LEU A 66 9.17 9.31 1.17
N LYS A 67 7.84 9.34 1.19
CA LYS A 67 7.00 10.15 0.29
C LYS A 67 7.36 9.93 -1.18
N GLU A 68 7.69 10.98 -1.92
CA GLU A 68 8.12 10.87 -3.32
C GLU A 68 9.33 9.94 -3.52
N GLY A 69 10.20 9.82 -2.51
CA GLY A 69 11.36 8.95 -2.54
C GLY A 69 11.00 7.48 -2.64
N PHE A 70 9.76 7.11 -2.28
CA PHE A 70 9.24 5.75 -2.34
C PHE A 70 8.87 5.27 -3.76
N PHE A 71 8.75 6.20 -4.70
CA PHE A 71 8.31 5.95 -6.07
C PHE A 71 8.93 4.72 -6.76
N PRO A 72 10.26 4.46 -6.66
CA PRO A 72 10.89 3.32 -7.34
C PRO A 72 10.39 1.94 -6.88
N TRP A 73 9.69 1.84 -5.74
CA TRP A 73 9.20 0.58 -5.18
C TRP A 73 7.70 0.37 -5.34
N ILE A 74 6.97 1.33 -5.91
CA ILE A 74 5.51 1.29 -5.98
C ILE A 74 5.02 0.01 -6.66
N ASP A 75 5.54 -0.34 -7.84
CA ASP A 75 5.09 -1.53 -8.57
C ASP A 75 5.30 -2.82 -7.76
N GLN A 76 6.47 -2.96 -7.14
CA GLN A 76 6.79 -4.15 -6.35
C GLN A 76 5.94 -4.24 -5.08
N VAL A 77 5.76 -3.12 -4.38
CA VAL A 77 4.97 -3.08 -3.15
C VAL A 77 3.48 -3.27 -3.44
N ALA A 78 2.94 -2.61 -4.46
CA ALA A 78 1.56 -2.79 -4.89
C ALA A 78 1.28 -4.24 -5.30
N SER A 79 2.16 -4.87 -6.10
CA SER A 79 2.02 -6.28 -6.47
C SER A 79 2.04 -7.23 -5.26
N THR A 80 2.68 -6.82 -4.15
CA THR A 80 2.75 -7.61 -2.93
C THR A 80 1.57 -7.38 -2.00
N LEU A 81 1.16 -6.12 -1.78
CA LEU A 81 0.14 -5.75 -0.80
C LEU A 81 -1.29 -5.90 -1.31
N VAL A 82 -1.56 -5.64 -2.59
CA VAL A 82 -2.92 -5.72 -3.14
C VAL A 82 -3.55 -7.10 -2.99
N PRO A 83 -2.84 -8.23 -3.23
CA PRO A 83 -3.39 -9.56 -2.94
C PRO A 83 -3.70 -9.80 -1.45
N LEU A 84 -3.06 -9.06 -0.54
CA LEU A 84 -3.26 -9.22 0.91
C LEU A 84 -4.56 -8.60 1.41
N LEU A 85 -5.16 -7.69 0.65
CA LEU A 85 -6.51 -7.16 0.94
C LEU A 85 -7.54 -8.29 1.06
N LYS A 86 -7.34 -9.38 0.32
CA LYS A 86 -8.22 -10.56 0.28
C LYS A 86 -7.69 -11.72 1.14
N PHE A 87 -6.70 -11.47 1.99
CA PHE A 87 -6.08 -12.49 2.86
C PHE A 87 -6.85 -12.64 4.18
N TYR A 88 -7.98 -13.36 4.13
CA TYR A 88 -8.90 -13.49 5.26
C TYR A 88 -8.36 -14.26 6.48
N PHE A 89 -7.16 -14.85 6.39
CA PHE A 89 -6.58 -15.64 7.47
C PHE A 89 -6.00 -14.81 8.64
N HIS A 90 -5.71 -13.52 8.42
CA HIS A 90 -5.14 -12.66 9.48
C HIS A 90 -5.57 -11.20 9.31
N GLU A 91 -6.31 -10.69 10.30
CA GLU A 91 -6.84 -9.33 10.33
C GLU A 91 -5.75 -8.27 10.22
N GLU A 92 -4.68 -8.38 11.01
CA GLU A 92 -3.61 -7.37 10.99
C GLU A 92 -2.86 -7.30 9.65
N VAL A 93 -2.82 -8.40 8.88
CA VAL A 93 -2.24 -8.38 7.52
C VAL A 93 -3.16 -7.59 6.59
N ARG A 94 -4.48 -7.75 6.71
CA ARG A 94 -5.46 -6.99 5.93
C ARG A 94 -5.43 -5.51 6.30
N LYS A 95 -5.45 -5.17 7.60
CA LYS A 95 -5.34 -3.79 8.09
C LYS A 95 -4.09 -3.10 7.54
N ALA A 96 -2.93 -3.75 7.66
CA ALA A 96 -1.67 -3.23 7.13
C ALA A 96 -1.74 -2.96 5.62
N ALA A 97 -2.29 -3.91 4.85
CA ALA A 97 -2.46 -3.74 3.41
C ALA A 97 -3.40 -2.58 3.07
N VAL A 98 -4.53 -2.44 3.78
CA VAL A 98 -5.50 -1.36 3.60
C VAL A 98 -4.85 0.00 3.85
N SER A 99 -4.15 0.17 4.97
CA SER A 99 -3.46 1.42 5.31
C SER A 99 -2.37 1.81 4.32
N ALA A 100 -1.80 0.84 3.57
CA ALA A 100 -0.78 1.12 2.57
C ALA A 100 -1.35 1.81 1.31
N MET A 101 -2.60 1.51 0.95
CA MET A 101 -3.17 1.90 -0.33
C MET A 101 -3.09 3.42 -0.59
N PRO A 102 -3.59 4.31 0.30
CA PRO A 102 -3.50 5.76 0.08
C PRO A 102 -2.06 6.27 0.06
N VAL A 103 -1.17 5.66 0.84
CA VAL A 103 0.25 6.05 0.91
C VAL A 103 0.98 5.79 -0.40
N LEU A 104 0.67 4.67 -1.08
CA LEU A 104 1.22 4.36 -2.41
C LEU A 104 0.82 5.44 -3.42
N TRP A 105 -0.45 5.83 -3.45
CA TRP A 105 -0.93 6.90 -4.33
C TRP A 105 -0.29 8.24 -4.05
N SER A 106 -0.23 8.63 -2.77
CA SER A 106 0.37 9.88 -2.33
C SER A 106 1.83 9.97 -2.76
N SER A 107 2.59 8.89 -2.59
CA SER A 107 3.98 8.79 -3.02
C SER A 107 4.14 8.98 -4.53
N VAL A 108 3.26 8.38 -5.34
CA VAL A 108 3.26 8.57 -6.80
C VAL A 108 2.94 10.00 -7.20
N LYS A 109 1.88 10.58 -6.61
CA LYS A 109 1.47 11.94 -6.89
C LYS A 109 2.57 12.94 -6.58
N LEU A 110 3.17 12.84 -5.39
CA LEU A 110 4.27 13.71 -4.97
C LEU A 110 5.50 13.56 -5.88
N ALA A 111 5.80 12.34 -6.35
CA ALA A 111 6.89 12.12 -7.28
C ALA A 111 6.63 12.78 -8.65
N ILE A 112 5.39 12.76 -9.14
CA ILE A 112 5.01 13.47 -10.38
C ILE A 112 5.13 14.99 -10.19
N GLU A 113 4.54 15.53 -9.13
CA GLU A 113 4.55 16.97 -8.83
C GLU A 113 5.96 17.53 -8.65
N LYS A 114 6.87 16.74 -8.05
CA LYS A 114 8.27 17.12 -7.82
C LYS A 114 9.21 16.74 -8.98
N GLY A 115 8.70 16.17 -10.07
CA GLY A 115 9.51 15.73 -11.22
C GLY A 115 10.47 14.59 -10.93
N GLN A 116 10.18 13.77 -9.90
CA GLN A 116 10.98 12.61 -9.48
C GLN A 116 10.38 11.27 -9.93
N SER A 117 9.31 11.29 -10.70
CA SER A 117 8.57 10.13 -11.22
C SER A 117 9.26 9.37 -12.36
N GLN A 118 10.55 9.62 -12.61
CA GLN A 118 11.32 8.96 -13.68
C GLN A 118 10.65 9.06 -15.07
N GLY A 119 9.96 10.17 -15.34
CA GLY A 119 9.25 10.39 -16.60
C GLY A 119 7.83 9.79 -16.66
N ARG A 120 7.32 9.24 -15.55
CA ARG A 120 5.90 8.88 -15.42
C ARG A 120 5.06 10.11 -15.07
N ASP A 121 3.81 10.11 -15.49
CA ASP A 121 2.86 11.20 -15.30
C ASP A 121 1.54 10.68 -14.70
N THR A 122 0.48 11.48 -14.83
CA THR A 122 -0.85 11.14 -14.33
C THR A 122 -1.44 9.86 -14.94
N ALA A 123 -0.97 9.40 -16.11
CA ALA A 123 -1.41 8.12 -16.67
C ALA A 123 -0.96 6.94 -15.80
N TYR A 124 0.19 7.05 -15.11
CA TYR A 124 0.64 6.02 -14.19
C TYR A 124 -0.20 6.00 -12.90
N LEU A 125 -0.65 7.15 -12.40
CA LEU A 125 -1.64 7.20 -11.30
C LEU A 125 -2.93 6.48 -11.69
N LYS A 126 -3.41 6.66 -12.93
CA LYS A 126 -4.58 5.96 -13.45
C LYS A 126 -4.35 4.44 -13.53
N GLN A 127 -3.18 4.00 -13.97
CA GLN A 127 -2.86 2.56 -14.00
C GLN A 127 -2.86 1.95 -12.59
N LEU A 128 -2.31 2.68 -11.62
CA LEU A 128 -2.33 2.25 -10.23
C LEU A 128 -3.77 2.20 -9.69
N SER A 129 -4.62 3.16 -10.06
CA SER A 129 -6.05 3.15 -9.68
C SER A 129 -6.83 2.01 -10.27
N ASP A 130 -6.62 1.74 -11.56
CA ASP A 130 -7.27 0.63 -12.27
C ASP A 130 -6.86 -0.74 -11.68
N TYR A 131 -5.72 -0.81 -10.97
CA TYR A 131 -5.28 -2.01 -10.27
C TYR A 131 -5.82 -2.10 -8.84
N ILE A 132 -5.71 -1.04 -8.04
CA ILE A 132 -6.02 -1.12 -6.60
C ILE A 132 -7.52 -1.01 -6.32
N ILE A 133 -8.25 -0.07 -6.94
CA ILE A 133 -9.66 0.19 -6.63
C ILE A 133 -10.52 -1.08 -6.77
N PRO A 134 -10.45 -1.84 -7.89
CA PRO A 134 -11.27 -3.05 -8.02
C PRO A 134 -10.97 -4.09 -6.95
N ASN A 135 -9.70 -4.23 -6.56
CA ASN A 135 -9.29 -5.19 -5.53
C ASN A 135 -9.74 -4.77 -4.13
N LEU A 136 -9.71 -3.48 -3.81
CA LEU A 136 -10.19 -2.93 -2.55
C LEU A 136 -11.71 -3.06 -2.43
N VAL A 137 -12.44 -2.70 -3.49
CA VAL A 137 -13.90 -2.86 -3.55
C VAL A 137 -14.31 -4.32 -3.40
N GLU A 138 -13.63 -5.25 -4.07
CA GLU A 138 -13.94 -6.68 -3.90
C GLU A 138 -13.64 -7.18 -2.48
N ALA A 139 -12.54 -6.72 -1.87
CA ALA A 139 -12.19 -7.07 -0.49
C ALA A 139 -13.26 -6.58 0.50
N LEU A 140 -13.74 -5.35 0.31
CA LEU A 140 -14.76 -4.69 1.11
C LEU A 140 -16.08 -5.47 1.13
N HIS A 141 -16.53 -6.02 0.00
CA HIS A 141 -17.77 -6.81 -0.08
C HIS A 141 -17.72 -8.12 0.73
N LYS A 142 -16.52 -8.58 1.08
CA LYS A 142 -16.27 -9.87 1.72
C LYS A 142 -15.67 -9.72 3.12
N GLU A 143 -15.45 -8.49 3.58
CA GLU A 143 -14.81 -8.22 4.87
C GLU A 143 -15.79 -8.42 6.03
N PRO A 144 -15.55 -9.40 6.93
CA PRO A 144 -16.45 -9.66 8.05
C PRO A 144 -16.29 -8.67 9.21
N GLU A 145 -15.11 -8.08 9.36
CA GLU A 145 -14.78 -7.23 10.51
C GLU A 145 -15.12 -5.77 10.24
N VAL A 146 -16.04 -5.21 11.04
CA VAL A 146 -16.56 -3.84 10.87
C VAL A 146 -15.45 -2.78 10.93
N GLU A 147 -14.46 -2.95 11.81
CA GLU A 147 -13.33 -2.03 11.92
C GLU A 147 -12.46 -2.01 10.65
N ILE A 148 -12.22 -3.18 10.06
CA ILE A 148 -11.44 -3.31 8.83
C ILE A 148 -12.25 -2.78 7.65
N TYR A 149 -13.55 -3.05 7.62
CA TYR A 149 -14.48 -2.52 6.63
C TYR A 149 -14.48 -0.98 6.63
N ALA A 150 -14.58 -0.35 7.81
CA ALA A 150 -14.48 1.10 7.95
C ALA A 150 -13.12 1.62 7.44
N SER A 151 -12.03 0.94 7.83
CA SER A 151 -10.68 1.30 7.36
C SER A 151 -10.54 1.18 5.83
N MET A 152 -11.20 0.20 5.19
CA MET A 152 -11.21 0.04 3.73
C MET A 152 -11.97 1.19 3.05
N LEU A 153 -13.09 1.63 3.62
CA LEU A 153 -13.83 2.79 3.13
C LEU A 153 -13.02 4.08 3.25
N ASP A 154 -12.37 4.30 4.39
CA ASP A 154 -11.52 5.46 4.62
C ASP A 154 -10.35 5.47 3.63
N ALA A 155 -9.65 4.34 3.47
CA ALA A 155 -8.56 4.20 2.50
C ALA A 155 -9.03 4.47 1.06
N LEU A 156 -10.22 4.00 0.68
CA LEU A 156 -10.81 4.26 -0.64
C LEU A 156 -11.11 5.75 -0.83
N ASN A 157 -11.72 6.39 0.16
CA ASN A 157 -12.01 7.83 0.14
C ASN A 157 -10.72 8.66 0.02
N GLU A 158 -9.68 8.31 0.78
CA GLU A 158 -8.37 8.94 0.67
C GLU A 158 -7.75 8.76 -0.72
N CYS A 159 -7.78 7.55 -1.30
CA CYS A 159 -7.28 7.31 -2.66
C CYS A 159 -8.02 8.16 -3.71
N ILE A 160 -9.33 8.33 -3.56
CA ILE A 160 -10.17 9.17 -4.42
C ILE A 160 -9.77 10.64 -4.29
N GLN A 161 -9.62 11.15 -3.06
CA GLN A 161 -9.21 12.53 -2.81
C GLN A 161 -7.81 12.83 -3.36
N VAL A 162 -6.87 11.88 -3.23
CA VAL A 162 -5.51 12.02 -3.78
C VAL A 162 -5.54 12.10 -5.31
N SER A 163 -6.43 11.36 -5.95
CA SER A 163 -6.58 11.33 -7.42
C SER A 163 -7.17 12.63 -8.01
N GLY A 164 -7.76 13.50 -7.19
CA GLY A 164 -8.36 14.77 -7.63
C GLY A 164 -9.57 14.58 -8.58
N PRO A 165 -10.11 15.65 -9.19
CA PRO A 165 -11.30 15.59 -10.05
C PRO A 165 -11.07 14.91 -11.42
N HIS A 166 -10.05 14.05 -11.55
CA HIS A 166 -9.74 13.30 -12.78
C HIS A 166 -10.25 11.85 -12.76
N LEU A 167 -11.08 11.48 -11.79
CA LEU A 167 -11.86 10.25 -11.88
C LEU A 167 -12.94 10.45 -12.94
N ASP A 168 -12.74 9.85 -14.11
CA ASP A 168 -13.73 9.79 -15.21
C ASP A 168 -15.10 9.41 -14.62
N ASP A 169 -16.15 10.15 -14.99
CA ASP A 169 -17.53 10.09 -14.45
C ASP A 169 -18.15 8.67 -14.42
N LYS A 170 -17.50 7.71 -15.09
CA LYS A 170 -17.84 6.30 -15.11
C LYS A 170 -17.57 5.57 -13.79
N GLN A 171 -16.60 6.00 -12.98
CA GLN A 171 -16.31 5.36 -11.68
C GLN A 171 -17.20 5.89 -10.55
N ALA A 172 -17.54 7.18 -10.56
CA ALA A 172 -18.47 7.78 -9.58
C ALA A 172 -19.88 7.15 -9.66
N ASN A 173 -20.37 6.84 -10.87
CA ASN A 173 -21.67 6.21 -11.08
C ASN A 173 -21.79 4.78 -10.53
N THR A 174 -20.66 4.09 -10.27
CA THR A 174 -20.70 2.72 -9.70
C THR A 174 -20.92 2.75 -8.18
N LEU A 175 -20.66 3.88 -7.52
CA LEU A 175 -20.89 4.05 -6.08
C LEU A 175 -22.34 4.50 -5.79
N ASP A 176 -22.90 5.38 -6.63
CA ASP A 176 -24.27 5.88 -6.46
C ASP A 176 -25.36 4.85 -6.79
N GLN A 177 -25.12 3.94 -7.76
CA GLN A 177 -26.13 2.94 -8.13
C GLN A 177 -26.32 1.82 -7.08
N ASN A 178 -25.34 1.61 -6.19
CA ASN A 178 -25.41 0.56 -5.17
C ASN A 178 -26.12 1.00 -3.87
N GLN A 179 -26.34 2.30 -3.66
CA GLN A 179 -27.13 2.79 -2.52
C GLN A 179 -28.65 2.64 -2.70
N TYR A 180 -29.15 2.45 -3.93
CA TYR A 180 -30.58 2.35 -4.20
C TYR A 180 -31.15 0.92 -4.29
N GLN A 181 -30.33 -0.12 -4.09
CA GLN A 181 -30.80 -1.52 -4.10
C GLN A 181 -30.98 -2.16 -2.72
N GLN A 182 -30.84 -1.41 -1.62
CA GLN A 182 -31.07 -1.90 -0.25
C GLN A 182 -32.14 -1.12 0.52
N ALA A 183 -33.05 -0.42 -0.16
CA ALA A 183 -34.27 0.13 0.44
C ALA A 183 -35.49 -0.75 0.10
#